data_AF-A0AA38AM41-F1
#
_entry.id   AF-A0AA38AM41-F1
#
_cell.length_a   1.000
_cell.length_b   1.000
_cell.length_c   1.000
_cell.angle_alpha   90.00
_cell.angle_beta   90.00
_cell.angle_gamma   90.00
#
_symmetry.space_group_name_H-M   'P 1'
#
loop_
_entity.id
_entity.type
_entity.pdbx_description
1 polymer ?
#
loop_
_entity_poly.entity_id
_entity_poly.type
_entity_poly.pdbx_seq_one_letter_code
_entity_poly.pdbx_strand_id
1 'polypeptide(L)'
;MQRRRRPRRPGGQGLVVCQPAAGRSAVHRGRGRDLRGVANVRRRPEPPGPRHRGGLSRRHLLLGLPAVGVVVAFARHEVHRTVNVRHHGAKGDGVTDDSAAIQRAAASLRPNSTLYFPRGSYRFADRTTRSGAAVVIAGLDKVTVEFAPDAELVMDNLDPAARTGTSHGILVHGPAADVELRNVTIRWSQPATRSMGDGIRVVGDPFSRWWHRGPVNRVTLSHCSIQGSPQAGVIMIGTSDIRIAGLRSENTRADGLHFNGCRRARIDDYTAVDAGDDGLALVTYYGPAKLVDADAQTFSFPDLTEWSNGDFAVSNVSIKGGRANGVRLAGARGVTLTGLAVAGVDSGAAVMIDSAGPDNDVGWHYVASRGVRVVDLAVDSCETGIHVLARPDDKIDRRFTDFDVTVEDAAIRDCTNWSVRAESLTAQRITGFELRSCTVEASSSTGGNGGVGLANTTHSRLESVSIRHSKAVLAFAATEVGDLAAEQLAVTITDGDPPAEPGPCTGFENCDGVVDGLRMAWDAAPATWSPLQLIDDAADVRQSTRRRLTIRTL
;
A
#
# COMPACT_ATOMS: atom_id res chain seq x y z
N MET A 1 -42.67 -5.42 -18.98
CA MET A 1 -41.32 -5.79 -19.43
C MET A 1 -40.29 -5.25 -18.44
N GLN A 2 -39.69 -6.14 -17.67
CA GLN A 2 -38.80 -5.84 -16.54
C GLN A 2 -37.40 -5.40 -17.02
N ARG A 3 -36.93 -4.25 -16.53
CA ARG A 3 -35.53 -3.80 -16.65
C ARG A 3 -34.65 -4.68 -15.76
N ARG A 4 -33.76 -5.47 -16.37
CA ARG A 4 -32.73 -6.23 -15.65
C ARG A 4 -31.78 -5.26 -14.95
N ARG A 5 -31.71 -5.35 -13.61
CA ARG A 5 -30.72 -4.65 -12.78
C ARG A 5 -29.34 -5.24 -13.08
N ARG A 6 -28.37 -4.39 -13.40
CA ARG A 6 -26.94 -4.76 -13.41
C ARG A 6 -26.51 -5.14 -11.98
N PRO A 7 -25.73 -6.21 -11.77
CA PRO A 7 -25.20 -6.51 -10.45
C PRO A 7 -24.16 -5.44 -10.06
N ARG A 8 -24.25 -4.93 -8.83
CA ARG A 8 -23.21 -4.10 -8.21
C ARG A 8 -21.98 -4.99 -7.99
N ARG A 9 -20.86 -4.64 -8.63
CA ARG A 9 -19.55 -5.21 -8.30
C ARG A 9 -19.14 -4.72 -6.90
N PRO A 10 -18.50 -5.55 -6.06
CA PRO A 10 -17.90 -5.07 -4.82
C PRO A 10 -16.73 -4.15 -5.20
N GLY A 11 -16.83 -2.86 -4.89
CA GLY A 11 -15.68 -1.97 -4.94
C GLY A 11 -14.80 -2.29 -3.74
N GLY A 12 -13.51 -2.55 -3.98
CA GLY A 12 -12.50 -2.58 -2.92
C GLY A 12 -12.55 -1.25 -2.17
N GLN A 13 -12.97 -1.29 -0.91
CA GLN A 13 -13.04 -0.11 -0.07
C GLN A 13 -11.60 0.25 0.29
N GLY A 14 -11.05 1.32 -0.26
CA GLY A 14 -9.78 1.87 0.24
C GLY A 14 -9.88 2.08 1.76
N LEU A 15 -8.80 1.80 2.50
CA LEU A 15 -8.75 1.89 3.95
C LEU A 15 -9.27 3.25 4.44
N VAL A 16 -10.51 3.30 4.94
CA VAL A 16 -10.99 4.43 5.73
C VAL A 16 -10.24 4.38 7.05
N VAL A 17 -9.27 5.27 7.23
CA VAL A 17 -8.56 5.44 8.51
C VAL A 17 -9.58 5.95 9.52
N CYS A 18 -10.14 5.05 10.33
CA CYS A 18 -11.08 5.41 11.37
C CYS A 18 -10.34 6.11 12.52
N GLN A 19 -10.88 7.24 13.00
CA GLN A 19 -10.34 8.00 14.12
C GLN A 19 -11.38 8.21 15.23
N PRO A 20 -10.97 8.52 16.48
CA PRO A 20 -11.89 8.85 17.54
C PRO A 20 -12.53 10.23 17.29
N ALA A 21 -13.85 10.33 17.48
CA ALA A 21 -14.56 11.61 17.44
C ALA A 21 -14.06 12.53 18.56
N ALA A 22 -13.42 13.64 18.22
CA ALA A 22 -13.11 14.69 19.18
C ALA A 22 -14.41 15.32 19.70
N GLY A 23 -14.71 15.15 20.99
CA GLY A 23 -15.88 15.73 21.64
C GLY A 23 -15.88 17.25 21.52
N ARG A 24 -16.83 17.82 20.77
CA ARG A 24 -17.07 19.27 20.72
C ARG A 24 -17.86 19.68 21.95
N SER A 25 -17.24 20.44 22.85
CA SER A 25 -17.97 21.18 23.89
C SER A 25 -18.88 22.22 23.25
N ALA A 26 -20.16 22.13 23.59
CA ALA A 26 -21.17 23.13 23.26
C ALA A 26 -20.92 24.43 24.03
N VAL A 27 -20.87 25.57 23.34
CA VAL A 27 -21.18 26.87 23.94
C VAL A 27 -22.18 27.59 23.05
N HIS A 28 -23.25 28.03 23.70
CA HIS A 28 -24.47 28.56 23.15
C HIS A 28 -24.32 30.06 22.79
N ARG A 29 -24.77 30.40 21.58
CA ARG A 29 -25.55 31.58 21.14
C ARG A 29 -25.45 32.92 21.91
N GLY A 30 -25.24 33.98 21.11
CA GLY A 30 -25.80 35.33 21.33
C GLY A 30 -25.21 36.35 20.34
N ARG A 31 -25.71 36.44 19.10
CA ARG A 31 -26.69 37.44 18.58
C ARG A 31 -26.25 38.91 18.63
N GLY A 32 -26.34 39.56 17.44
CA GLY A 32 -26.44 41.01 17.23
C GLY A 32 -25.37 41.50 16.25
N ARG A 33 -25.67 41.61 14.94
CA ARG A 33 -26.11 42.85 14.23
C ARG A 33 -25.10 43.99 14.38
N ASP A 34 -24.77 44.81 13.40
CA ASP A 34 -24.96 44.91 11.95
C ASP A 34 -24.15 46.18 11.55
N LEU A 35 -23.96 46.43 10.26
CA LEU A 35 -23.61 47.74 9.64
C LEU A 35 -22.14 48.18 9.47
N ARG A 36 -21.69 48.03 8.20
CA ARG A 36 -21.14 49.04 7.25
C ARG A 36 -20.45 50.32 7.78
N GLY A 37 -19.32 50.65 7.14
CA GLY A 37 -18.75 52.01 7.07
C GLY A 37 -17.22 51.99 6.98
N VAL A 38 -16.60 51.88 5.80
CA VAL A 38 -16.12 52.97 4.92
C VAL A 38 -14.91 53.76 5.48
N ALA A 39 -13.87 53.78 4.62
CA ALA A 39 -12.79 54.77 4.47
C ALA A 39 -11.59 54.73 5.45
N ASN A 40 -10.36 55.12 5.10
CA ASN A 40 -9.55 55.28 3.87
C ASN A 40 -8.21 55.89 4.38
N VAL A 41 -7.12 55.81 3.59
CA VAL A 41 -5.96 56.76 3.62
C VAL A 41 -4.95 56.62 4.80
N ARG A 42 -3.59 56.70 4.74
CA ARG A 42 -2.49 57.09 3.81
C ARG A 42 -1.19 56.40 4.31
N ARG A 43 -0.32 55.79 3.47
CA ARG A 43 1.00 56.30 2.95
C ARG A 43 1.83 57.12 3.97
N ARG A 44 3.13 56.90 4.22
CA ARG A 44 4.32 56.88 3.32
C ARG A 44 5.65 56.65 4.15
N PRO A 45 6.90 56.80 3.64
CA PRO A 45 7.85 55.72 3.32
C PRO A 45 9.23 55.77 4.08
N GLU A 46 10.15 54.96 3.56
CA GLU A 46 11.51 54.52 3.96
C GLU A 46 12.67 55.54 3.69
N PRO A 47 13.99 55.21 3.79
CA PRO A 47 14.98 55.71 4.78
C PRO A 47 16.15 56.54 4.18
N PRO A 48 17.24 56.82 4.94
CA PRO A 48 18.58 56.78 4.32
C PRO A 48 19.74 56.29 5.22
N GLY A 49 20.81 55.78 4.60
CA GLY A 49 22.21 55.81 5.12
C GLY A 49 23.07 56.77 4.26
N PRO A 50 24.41 56.65 4.16
CA PRO A 50 25.47 56.25 5.10
C PRO A 50 26.59 57.34 5.21
N ARG A 51 27.56 57.28 6.16
CA ARG A 51 28.95 57.86 6.02
C ARG A 51 30.00 57.22 6.97
N HIS A 52 31.26 57.24 6.51
CA HIS A 52 32.48 56.60 7.02
C HIS A 52 33.51 57.60 7.61
N ARG A 53 34.55 57.04 8.27
CA ARG A 53 35.92 57.53 8.68
C ARG A 53 36.03 57.96 10.16
N GLY A 54 37.06 57.62 10.95
CA GLY A 54 38.30 56.86 10.77
C GLY A 54 39.15 56.93 12.08
N GLY A 55 40.25 56.15 12.18
CA GLY A 55 41.32 56.36 13.17
C GLY A 55 41.89 55.09 13.82
N LEU A 56 43.12 54.72 13.45
CA LEU A 56 43.96 53.70 14.08
C LEU A 56 45.10 54.39 14.87
N SER A 57 45.44 53.89 16.05
CA SER A 57 46.72 54.16 16.71
C SER A 57 47.20 52.95 17.51
N ARG A 58 48.47 52.57 17.31
CA ARG A 58 49.23 51.55 18.04
C ARG A 58 49.93 52.20 19.23
N ARG A 59 49.91 51.57 20.42
CA ARG A 59 51.10 51.35 21.27
C ARG A 59 50.81 50.60 22.59
N HIS A 60 51.75 49.72 22.92
CA HIS A 60 52.08 49.05 24.18
C HIS A 60 51.49 47.65 24.49
N LEU A 61 52.44 46.72 24.39
CA LEU A 61 52.51 45.34 24.88
C LEU A 61 52.84 45.35 26.39
N LEU A 62 52.23 44.48 27.20
CA LEU A 62 52.91 43.58 28.18
C LEU A 62 51.91 42.88 29.14
N LEU A 63 51.90 41.54 29.04
CA LEU A 63 51.87 40.51 30.09
C LEU A 63 50.76 40.49 31.17
N GLY A 64 49.98 39.39 31.15
CA GLY A 64 49.15 38.96 32.29
C GLY A 64 48.37 37.65 32.02
N LEU A 65 49.06 36.52 32.04
CA LEU A 65 48.61 35.11 32.24
C LEU A 65 47.38 34.57 31.46
N PRO A 66 47.50 33.43 30.73
CA PRO A 66 46.31 32.71 30.27
C PRO A 66 45.66 32.06 31.49
N ALA A 67 44.45 32.52 31.85
CA ALA A 67 43.54 31.69 32.62
C ALA A 67 43.26 30.44 31.76
N VAL A 68 43.90 29.33 32.10
CA VAL A 68 43.54 28.01 31.60
C VAL A 68 42.15 27.72 32.14
N GLY A 69 41.13 28.18 31.42
CA GLY A 69 39.78 27.68 31.58
C GLY A 69 39.83 26.21 31.17
N VAL A 70 39.92 25.32 32.16
CA VAL A 70 39.67 23.89 31.95
C VAL A 70 38.23 23.78 31.48
N VAL A 71 38.02 23.80 30.16
CA VAL A 71 36.79 23.29 29.57
C VAL A 71 36.87 21.78 29.77
N VAL A 72 36.31 21.31 30.89
CA VAL A 72 35.99 19.89 31.03
C VAL A 72 34.95 19.62 29.95
N ALA A 73 35.40 19.11 28.81
CA ALA A 73 34.53 18.47 27.84
C ALA A 73 33.99 17.21 28.53
N PHE A 74 32.87 17.36 29.23
CA PHE A 74 32.07 16.20 29.60
C PHE A 74 31.61 15.59 28.29
N ALA A 75 32.35 14.58 27.81
CA ALA A 75 31.78 13.60 26.91
C ALA A 75 30.53 13.09 27.62
N ARG A 76 29.35 13.52 27.15
CA ARG A 76 28.09 12.96 27.62
C ARG A 76 28.12 11.50 27.21
N HIS A 77 28.48 10.64 28.16
CA HIS A 77 28.31 9.20 27.99
C HIS A 77 26.79 9.00 27.84
N GLU A 78 26.30 8.77 26.62
CA GLU A 78 24.89 8.42 26.41
C GLU A 78 24.66 7.07 27.08
N VAL A 79 24.19 7.10 28.33
CA VAL A 79 23.87 5.89 29.09
C VAL A 79 22.68 5.22 28.42
N HIS A 80 22.89 4.05 27.81
CA HIS A 80 21.79 3.19 27.36
C HIS A 80 20.93 2.80 28.56
N ARG A 81 19.62 3.01 28.46
CA ARG A 81 18.70 2.81 29.58
C ARG A 81 17.65 1.76 29.24
N THR A 82 17.62 0.67 30.01
CA THR A 82 16.52 -0.28 29.94
C THR A 82 15.40 0.11 30.92
N VAL A 83 14.20 0.31 30.40
CA VAL A 83 12.96 0.58 31.13
C VAL A 83 12.11 -0.69 31.11
N ASN A 84 12.17 -1.46 32.19
CA ASN A 84 11.38 -2.69 32.33
C ASN A 84 9.97 -2.36 32.85
N VAL A 85 8.92 -2.78 32.13
CA VAL A 85 7.51 -2.50 32.51
C VAL A 85 7.15 -2.99 33.91
N ARG A 86 7.78 -4.07 34.41
CA ARG A 86 7.56 -4.58 35.78
C ARG A 86 8.06 -3.62 36.85
N HIS A 87 9.12 -2.86 36.58
CA HIS A 87 9.59 -1.83 37.51
C HIS A 87 8.60 -0.65 37.64
N HIS A 88 7.62 -0.56 36.73
CA HIS A 88 6.54 0.41 36.76
C HIS A 88 5.21 -0.19 37.26
N GLY A 89 5.24 -1.44 37.76
CA GLY A 89 4.11 -2.12 38.39
C GLY A 89 3.31 -3.05 37.50
N ALA A 90 3.76 -3.32 36.27
CA ALA A 90 3.11 -4.31 35.41
C ALA A 90 3.35 -5.72 35.97
N LYS A 91 2.32 -6.57 35.97
CA LYS A 91 2.44 -7.95 36.43
C LYS A 91 2.77 -8.90 35.27
N GLY A 92 2.12 -8.73 34.12
CA GLY A 92 2.27 -9.64 32.99
C GLY A 92 1.71 -11.04 33.26
N ASP A 93 0.64 -11.13 34.05
CA ASP A 93 -0.02 -12.38 34.45
C ASP A 93 -1.25 -12.74 33.58
N GLY A 94 -1.55 -11.92 32.56
CA GLY A 94 -2.69 -12.07 31.65
C GLY A 94 -4.05 -11.64 32.23
N VAL A 95 -4.12 -11.30 33.52
CA VAL A 95 -5.39 -11.00 34.22
C VAL A 95 -5.41 -9.58 34.76
N THR A 96 -4.32 -9.14 35.40
CA THR A 96 -4.16 -7.80 35.95
C THR A 96 -4.18 -6.77 34.82
N ASP A 97 -4.94 -5.69 35.02
CA ASP A 97 -4.88 -4.54 34.11
C ASP A 97 -3.55 -3.80 34.28
N ASP A 98 -2.65 -3.99 33.31
CA ASP A 98 -1.31 -3.42 33.29
C ASP A 98 -1.27 -2.04 32.60
N SER A 99 -2.41 -1.50 32.15
CA SER A 99 -2.48 -0.28 31.33
C SER A 99 -1.70 0.88 31.91
N ALA A 100 -1.94 1.20 33.18
CA ALA A 100 -1.28 2.33 33.84
C ALA A 100 0.22 2.11 34.03
N ALA A 101 0.66 0.86 34.25
CA ALA A 101 2.08 0.54 34.40
C ALA A 101 2.83 0.64 33.07
N ILE A 102 2.23 0.13 31.99
CA ILE A 102 2.76 0.23 30.63
C ILE A 102 2.90 1.70 30.21
N GLN A 103 1.84 2.49 30.42
CA GLN A 103 1.86 3.92 30.10
C GLN A 103 2.93 4.68 30.90
N ARG A 104 3.09 4.39 32.20
CA ARG A 104 4.16 4.99 33.02
C ARG A 104 5.56 4.60 32.53
N ALA A 105 5.76 3.34 32.14
CA ALA A 105 7.03 2.87 31.60
C ALA A 105 7.36 3.61 30.29
N ALA A 106 6.43 3.62 29.33
CA ALA A 106 6.57 4.33 28.06
C ALA A 106 6.84 5.83 28.25
N ALA A 107 6.10 6.50 29.15
CA ALA A 107 6.31 7.91 29.45
C ALA A 107 7.67 8.23 30.11
N SER A 108 8.36 7.22 30.65
CA SER A 108 9.67 7.39 31.29
C SER A 108 10.86 7.22 30.32
N LEU A 109 10.57 6.85 29.07
CA LEU A 109 11.57 6.70 28.02
C LEU A 109 12.28 8.03 27.73
N ARG A 110 13.55 7.91 27.36
CA ARG A 110 14.39 9.00 26.86
C ARG A 110 15.08 8.54 25.57
N PRO A 111 15.73 9.42 24.81
CA PRO A 111 16.54 8.95 23.69
C PRO A 111 17.55 7.90 24.15
N ASN A 112 17.87 6.93 23.29
CA ASN A 112 18.75 5.79 23.61
C ASN A 112 18.22 4.86 24.74
N SER A 113 16.90 4.63 24.78
CA SER A 113 16.26 3.74 25.76
C SER A 113 15.69 2.48 25.11
N THR A 114 15.67 1.38 25.87
CA THR A 114 14.90 0.17 25.55
C THR A 114 13.70 0.06 26.48
N LEU A 115 12.48 0.05 25.94
CA LEU A 115 11.29 -0.40 26.67
C LEU A 115 11.22 -1.92 26.62
N TYR A 116 11.37 -2.57 27.77
CA TYR A 116 11.49 -4.03 27.85
C TYR A 116 10.25 -4.65 28.50
N PHE A 117 9.70 -5.66 27.82
CA PHE A 117 8.63 -6.53 28.30
C PHE A 117 9.22 -7.92 28.60
N PRO A 118 9.46 -8.27 29.88
CA PRO A 118 9.83 -9.62 30.27
C PRO A 118 8.76 -10.64 29.88
N ARG A 119 9.09 -11.95 29.85
CA ARG A 119 8.12 -13.03 29.61
C ARG A 119 6.84 -12.85 30.43
N GLY A 120 5.68 -12.89 29.77
CA GLY A 120 4.36 -12.73 30.39
C GLY A 120 3.33 -12.11 29.45
N SER A 121 2.06 -12.18 29.83
CA SER A 121 0.95 -11.59 29.08
C SER A 121 0.51 -10.29 29.74
N TYR A 122 0.73 -9.16 29.09
CA TYR A 122 0.45 -7.83 29.64
C TYR A 122 -0.90 -7.34 29.11
N ARG A 123 -1.92 -7.34 29.97
CA ARG A 123 -3.28 -6.96 29.57
C ARG A 123 -3.44 -5.44 29.62
N PHE A 124 -3.83 -4.86 28.49
CA PHE A 124 -4.17 -3.45 28.37
C PHE A 124 -5.69 -3.29 28.25
N ALA A 125 -6.35 -2.91 29.35
CA ALA A 125 -7.81 -2.78 29.42
C ALA A 125 -8.32 -1.32 29.37
N ASP A 126 -7.44 -0.31 29.32
CA ASP A 126 -7.85 1.09 29.24
C ASP A 126 -8.50 1.43 27.88
N ARG A 127 -9.82 1.68 27.93
CA ARG A 127 -10.68 2.04 26.79
C ARG A 127 -10.73 3.53 26.50
N THR A 128 -10.19 4.34 27.41
CA THR A 128 -10.32 5.81 27.39
C THR A 128 -8.97 6.51 27.28
N THR A 129 -7.94 5.75 26.88
CA THR A 129 -6.57 6.25 26.81
C THR A 129 -6.50 7.51 25.95
N ARG A 130 -6.05 8.61 26.56
CA ARG A 130 -5.86 9.89 25.86
C ARG A 130 -4.59 9.90 25.01
N SER A 131 -3.67 8.97 25.24
CA SER A 131 -2.42 8.86 24.46
C SER A 131 -2.64 8.19 23.10
N GLY A 132 -3.81 7.59 22.87
CA GLY A 132 -4.18 6.94 21.60
C GLY A 132 -3.58 5.55 21.39
N ALA A 133 -2.69 5.09 22.26
CA ALA A 133 -2.11 3.74 22.21
C ALA A 133 -1.67 3.23 23.59
N ALA A 134 -1.40 1.92 23.69
CA ALA A 134 -0.82 1.33 24.90
C ALA A 134 0.63 1.80 25.11
N VAL A 135 1.44 1.80 24.04
CA VAL A 135 2.80 2.34 24.03
C VAL A 135 2.87 3.49 23.04
N VAL A 136 3.39 4.65 23.47
CA VAL A 136 3.62 5.81 22.60
C VAL A 136 5.10 6.16 22.60
N ILE A 137 5.67 6.31 21.41
CA ILE A 137 7.02 6.83 21.16
C ILE A 137 6.85 8.10 20.34
N ALA A 138 7.12 9.26 20.94
CA ALA A 138 6.98 10.55 20.26
C ALA A 138 8.08 11.52 20.68
N GLY A 139 8.72 12.17 19.72
CA GLY A 139 9.82 13.11 20.01
C GLY A 139 11.09 12.43 20.53
N LEU A 140 11.29 11.14 20.26
CA LEU A 140 12.40 10.34 20.76
C LEU A 140 13.16 9.68 19.63
N ASP A 141 14.48 9.63 19.79
CA ASP A 141 15.39 8.94 18.87
C ASP A 141 16.08 7.75 19.56
N LYS A 142 16.47 6.74 18.79
CA LYS A 142 17.17 5.53 19.29
C LYS A 142 16.36 4.83 20.37
N VAL A 143 15.12 4.44 20.06
CA VAL A 143 14.25 3.73 21.01
C VAL A 143 14.01 2.32 20.52
N THR A 144 14.28 1.34 21.39
CA THR A 144 13.92 -0.05 21.14
C THR A 144 12.69 -0.43 21.99
N VAL A 145 11.69 -1.07 21.42
CA VAL A 145 10.68 -1.84 22.18
C VAL A 145 11.01 -3.31 21.98
N GLU A 146 11.26 -4.00 23.08
CA GLU A 146 11.75 -5.37 23.06
C GLU A 146 10.90 -6.27 23.95
N PHE A 147 10.40 -7.35 23.35
CA PHE A 147 9.66 -8.38 24.03
C PHE A 147 10.58 -9.59 24.21
N ALA A 148 10.64 -10.11 25.44
CA ALA A 148 11.26 -11.40 25.68
C ALA A 148 10.46 -12.51 24.96
N PRO A 149 11.06 -13.69 24.71
CA PRO A 149 10.30 -14.85 24.25
C PRO A 149 9.06 -15.11 25.12
N ASP A 150 7.94 -15.40 24.47
CA ASP A 150 6.62 -15.61 25.08
C ASP A 150 6.05 -14.38 25.84
N ALA A 151 6.59 -13.18 25.63
CA ALA A 151 5.91 -11.95 26.06
C ALA A 151 4.87 -11.52 25.02
N GLU A 152 3.70 -11.07 25.48
CA GLU A 152 2.66 -10.52 24.60
C GLU A 152 1.95 -9.31 25.23
N LEU A 153 1.50 -8.39 24.38
CA LEU A 153 0.58 -7.31 24.73
C LEU A 153 -0.83 -7.75 24.34
N VAL A 154 -1.68 -7.95 25.34
CA VAL A 154 -3.08 -8.35 25.15
C VAL A 154 -3.96 -7.11 25.20
N MET A 155 -4.43 -6.67 24.02
CA MET A 155 -5.34 -5.53 23.89
C MET A 155 -6.76 -5.98 24.27
N ASP A 156 -7.21 -5.60 25.47
CA ASP A 156 -8.53 -5.92 26.01
C ASP A 156 -9.40 -4.67 26.22
N ASN A 157 -9.34 -3.78 25.25
CA ASN A 157 -9.90 -2.44 25.35
C ASN A 157 -10.94 -2.13 24.27
N LEU A 158 -11.48 -3.12 23.58
CA LEU A 158 -12.59 -2.90 22.65
C LEU A 158 -13.79 -2.25 23.35
N ASP A 159 -14.52 -1.41 22.63
CA ASP A 159 -15.84 -0.98 23.05
C ASP A 159 -16.72 -2.22 23.31
N PRO A 160 -17.36 -2.35 24.49
CA PRO A 160 -18.06 -3.56 24.87
C PRO A 160 -19.30 -3.84 24.01
N ALA A 161 -19.94 -2.80 23.46
CA ALA A 161 -21.17 -2.94 22.67
C ALA A 161 -20.88 -2.96 21.17
N ALA A 162 -20.13 -1.97 20.67
CA ALA A 162 -19.83 -1.82 19.24
C ALA A 162 -18.69 -2.75 18.77
N ARG A 163 -17.90 -3.29 19.71
CA ARG A 163 -16.72 -4.13 19.42
C ARG A 163 -15.66 -3.41 18.59
N THR A 164 -15.66 -2.08 18.60
CA THR A 164 -14.70 -1.23 17.89
C THR A 164 -13.46 -1.00 18.74
N GLY A 165 -12.30 -0.79 18.11
CA GLY A 165 -11.10 -0.43 18.85
C GLY A 165 -11.15 0.99 19.39
N THR A 166 -10.43 1.20 20.50
CA THR A 166 -10.36 2.48 21.22
C THR A 166 -8.95 3.06 21.25
N SER A 167 -7.94 2.29 20.82
CA SER A 167 -6.54 2.70 20.74
C SER A 167 -5.73 1.77 19.84
N HIS A 168 -4.52 2.18 19.51
CA HIS A 168 -3.49 1.32 18.91
C HIS A 168 -2.76 0.48 19.97
N GLY A 169 -2.03 -0.55 19.54
CA GLY A 169 -1.06 -1.24 20.40
C GLY A 169 0.16 -0.36 20.64
N ILE A 170 0.93 -0.11 19.58
CA ILE A 170 2.10 0.79 19.60
C ILE A 170 1.87 1.95 18.61
N LEU A 171 2.10 3.18 19.06
CA LEU A 171 2.12 4.38 18.23
C LEU A 171 3.50 5.03 18.25
N VAL A 172 4.14 5.11 17.09
CA VAL A 172 5.32 5.94 16.85
C VAL A 172 4.87 7.19 16.11
N HIS A 173 5.11 8.36 16.70
CA HIS A 173 4.69 9.63 16.13
C HIS A 173 5.87 10.60 16.01
N GLY A 174 5.99 11.23 14.84
CA GLY A 174 7.12 12.10 14.54
C GLY A 174 7.11 13.42 15.31
N PRO A 175 8.29 14.04 15.54
CA PRO A 175 9.61 13.59 15.07
C PRO A 175 10.12 12.36 15.84
N ALA A 176 10.67 11.37 15.14
CA ALA A 176 11.33 10.21 15.75
C ALA A 176 12.31 9.57 14.75
N ALA A 177 13.44 9.08 15.22
CA ALA A 177 14.39 8.35 14.40
C ALA A 177 15.00 7.14 15.11
N ASP A 178 15.48 6.16 14.34
CA ASP A 178 16.13 4.97 14.91
C ASP A 178 15.23 4.23 15.91
N VAL A 179 13.98 3.97 15.50
CA VAL A 179 13.01 3.22 16.31
C VAL A 179 13.02 1.76 15.90
N GLU A 180 13.17 0.87 16.87
CA GLU A 180 13.25 -0.56 16.63
C GLU A 180 12.23 -1.33 17.46
N LEU A 181 11.48 -2.22 16.82
CA LEU A 181 10.51 -3.11 17.45
C LEU A 181 11.00 -4.55 17.27
N ARG A 182 11.33 -5.20 18.38
CA ARG A 182 11.91 -6.56 18.42
C ARG A 182 10.96 -7.53 19.11
N ASN A 183 10.64 -8.63 18.44
CA ASN A 183 9.82 -9.74 18.95
C ASN A 183 8.43 -9.30 19.44
N VAL A 184 7.94 -8.14 18.99
CA VAL A 184 6.71 -7.54 19.50
C VAL A 184 5.54 -8.43 19.10
N THR A 185 4.84 -8.96 20.10
CA THR A 185 3.62 -9.75 19.91
C THR A 185 2.43 -8.99 20.48
N ILE A 186 1.45 -8.65 19.63
CA ILE A 186 0.24 -7.92 20.02
C ILE A 186 -0.98 -8.71 19.58
N ARG A 187 -1.90 -8.94 20.50
CA ARG A 187 -3.13 -9.69 20.22
C ARG A 187 -4.33 -8.99 20.83
N TRP A 188 -5.40 -8.86 20.06
CA TRP A 188 -6.70 -8.47 20.62
C TRP A 188 -7.35 -9.64 21.36
N SER A 189 -7.81 -9.38 22.58
CA SER A 189 -8.37 -10.40 23.47
C SER A 189 -9.64 -11.05 22.92
N GLN A 190 -10.31 -10.37 21.99
CA GLN A 190 -11.61 -10.72 21.48
C GLN A 190 -11.81 -10.22 20.03
N PRO A 191 -12.71 -10.81 19.23
CA PRO A 191 -12.95 -10.36 17.86
C PRO A 191 -13.45 -8.90 17.79
N ALA A 192 -12.82 -8.10 16.94
CA ALA A 192 -13.18 -6.70 16.71
C ALA A 192 -14.10 -6.51 15.49
N THR A 193 -14.77 -5.36 15.42
CA THR A 193 -15.37 -4.81 14.19
C THR A 193 -14.34 -3.90 13.50
N ARG A 194 -14.36 -3.82 12.15
CA ARG A 194 -13.49 -2.89 11.41
C ARG A 194 -13.71 -1.46 11.90
N SER A 195 -12.68 -0.85 12.46
CA SER A 195 -12.70 0.46 13.12
C SER A 195 -11.27 0.94 13.39
N MET A 196 -11.08 1.95 14.24
CA MET A 196 -9.74 2.39 14.67
C MET A 196 -9.08 1.31 15.54
N GLY A 197 -7.80 1.05 15.36
CA GLY A 197 -7.04 0.15 16.23
C GLY A 197 -6.05 -0.71 15.47
N ASP A 198 -4.97 -0.07 15.02
CA ASP A 198 -3.83 -0.77 14.45
C ASP A 198 -2.96 -1.46 15.51
N GLY A 199 -2.34 -2.59 15.18
CA GLY A 199 -1.33 -3.22 16.03
C GLY A 199 -0.15 -2.29 16.26
N ILE A 200 0.51 -1.92 15.17
CA ILE A 200 1.61 -0.94 15.17
C ILE A 200 1.27 0.18 14.18
N ARG A 201 1.35 1.42 14.67
CA ARG A 201 1.12 2.62 13.87
C ARG A 201 2.33 3.52 13.89
N VAL A 202 2.82 3.88 12.71
CA VAL A 202 3.97 4.79 12.54
C VAL A 202 3.53 5.97 11.70
N VAL A 203 3.66 7.18 12.22
CA VAL A 203 3.17 8.39 11.57
C VAL A 203 4.23 9.47 11.64
N GLY A 204 4.76 9.84 10.48
CA GLY A 204 5.63 10.99 10.28
C GLY A 204 5.02 12.01 9.33
N ASP A 205 5.44 13.26 9.46
CA ASP A 205 5.23 14.30 8.45
C ASP A 205 6.59 14.83 8.00
N PRO A 206 7.10 14.38 6.84
CA PRO A 206 8.41 14.81 6.35
C PRO A 206 8.43 16.25 5.83
N PHE A 207 7.26 16.89 5.66
CA PHE A 207 7.14 18.24 5.14
C PHE A 207 6.87 19.28 6.22
N SER A 208 6.45 18.85 7.39
CA SER A 208 6.17 19.74 8.49
C SER A 208 7.46 20.27 9.14
N ARG A 209 7.39 21.55 9.51
CA ARG A 209 8.42 22.26 10.27
C ARG A 209 8.06 22.35 11.76
N TRP A 210 6.96 21.74 12.17
CA TRP A 210 6.46 21.79 13.55
C TRP A 210 7.14 20.73 14.41
N TRP A 211 7.64 21.16 15.56
CA TRP A 211 8.40 20.32 16.48
C TRP A 211 7.64 19.11 17.06
N HIS A 212 6.31 19.09 16.98
CA HIS A 212 5.44 18.01 17.47
C HIS A 212 4.76 17.20 16.34
N ARG A 213 5.06 17.51 15.07
CA ARG A 213 4.57 16.82 13.86
C ARG A 213 5.74 16.77 12.88
N GLY A 214 6.71 15.91 13.14
CA GLY A 214 7.97 15.86 12.39
C GLY A 214 8.14 14.57 11.58
N PRO A 215 9.27 14.42 10.87
CA PRO A 215 9.58 13.21 10.12
C PRO A 215 9.75 11.99 11.05
N VAL A 216 9.40 10.81 10.54
CA VAL A 216 9.82 9.54 11.13
C VAL A 216 10.74 8.81 10.15
N ASN A 217 11.92 8.38 10.61
CA ASN A 217 12.88 7.69 9.75
C ASN A 217 13.69 6.61 10.49
N ARG A 218 14.26 5.64 9.73
CA ARG A 218 15.05 4.53 10.29
C ARG A 218 14.22 3.70 11.28
N VAL A 219 13.11 3.17 10.81
CA VAL A 219 12.21 2.31 11.59
C VAL A 219 12.46 0.86 11.22
N THR A 220 12.72 0.02 12.23
CA THR A 220 12.98 -1.41 12.05
C THR A 220 11.96 -2.24 12.83
N LEU A 221 11.30 -3.20 12.16
CA LEU A 221 10.50 -4.25 12.78
C LEU A 221 11.20 -5.58 12.54
N SER A 222 11.37 -6.36 13.61
CA SER A 222 12.02 -7.67 13.55
C SER A 222 11.25 -8.70 14.37
N HIS A 223 10.81 -9.78 13.72
CA HIS A 223 10.09 -10.89 14.33
C HIS A 223 8.81 -10.47 15.07
N CYS A 224 8.04 -9.54 14.50
CA CYS A 224 6.81 -9.03 15.11
C CYS A 224 5.59 -9.87 14.69
N SER A 225 4.63 -10.06 15.59
CA SER A 225 3.36 -10.72 15.29
C SER A 225 2.17 -9.93 15.81
N ILE A 226 1.18 -9.70 14.94
CA ILE A 226 -0.05 -8.97 15.25
C ILE A 226 -1.25 -9.83 14.93
N GLN A 227 -2.19 -9.94 15.86
CA GLN A 227 -3.39 -10.75 15.69
C GLN A 227 -4.67 -10.00 16.10
N GLY A 228 -5.66 -9.99 15.21
CA GLY A 228 -7.04 -9.59 15.52
C GLY A 228 -7.28 -8.07 15.61
N SER A 229 -6.40 -7.25 15.05
CA SER A 229 -6.52 -5.79 15.10
C SER A 229 -7.84 -5.29 14.48
N PRO A 230 -8.56 -4.33 15.13
CA PRO A 230 -9.73 -3.65 14.57
C PRO A 230 -9.46 -2.91 13.26
N GLN A 231 -8.20 -2.59 12.97
CA GLN A 231 -7.76 -1.97 11.73
C GLN A 231 -6.63 -2.80 11.10
N ALA A 232 -5.48 -2.20 10.83
CA ALA A 232 -4.36 -2.87 10.20
C ALA A 232 -3.46 -3.58 11.21
N GLY A 233 -2.75 -4.60 10.76
CA GLY A 233 -1.69 -5.20 11.57
C GLY A 233 -0.59 -4.16 11.85
N VAL A 234 -0.05 -3.61 10.77
CA VAL A 234 0.89 -2.49 10.80
C VAL A 234 0.50 -1.44 9.76
N ILE A 235 0.53 -0.16 10.15
CA ILE A 235 0.38 0.96 9.20
C ILE A 235 1.53 1.95 9.38
N MET A 236 2.14 2.35 8.26
CA MET A 236 3.20 3.36 8.23
C MET A 236 2.82 4.48 7.27
N ILE A 237 2.98 5.71 7.75
CA ILE A 237 2.56 6.91 7.04
C ILE A 237 3.69 7.94 7.12
N GLY A 238 4.09 8.52 5.97
CA GLY A 238 5.11 9.58 5.95
C GLY A 238 6.47 9.14 6.50
N THR A 239 6.81 7.86 6.37
CA THR A 239 7.98 7.24 7.00
C THR A 239 9.06 6.91 5.96
N SER A 240 10.34 7.09 6.30
CA SER A 240 11.46 6.72 5.42
C SER A 240 12.46 5.77 6.05
N ASP A 241 13.24 5.07 5.22
CA ASP A 241 14.34 4.20 5.64
C ASP A 241 13.83 3.06 6.53
N ILE A 242 12.94 2.25 5.96
CA ILE A 242 12.17 1.23 6.68
C ILE A 242 12.83 -0.14 6.48
N ARG A 243 12.91 -0.92 7.56
CA ARG A 243 13.28 -2.34 7.52
C ARG A 243 12.23 -3.18 8.24
N ILE A 244 11.72 -4.22 7.58
CA ILE A 244 10.81 -5.17 8.19
C ILE A 244 11.34 -6.57 7.87
N ALA A 245 11.53 -7.40 8.89
CA ALA A 245 11.96 -8.78 8.76
C ALA A 245 11.12 -9.69 9.67
N GLY A 246 10.52 -10.75 9.14
CA GLY A 246 9.77 -11.73 9.93
C GLY A 246 8.50 -11.16 10.56
N LEU A 247 7.72 -10.37 9.81
CA LEU A 247 6.44 -9.82 10.28
C LEU A 247 5.29 -10.80 9.97
N ARG A 248 4.40 -11.01 10.94
CA ARG A 248 3.17 -11.79 10.75
C ARG A 248 1.93 -11.02 11.19
N SER A 249 1.02 -10.77 10.26
CA SER A 249 -0.28 -10.14 10.54
C SER A 249 -1.42 -11.12 10.30
N GLU A 250 -2.31 -11.30 11.28
CA GLU A 250 -3.38 -12.28 11.20
C GLU A 250 -4.74 -11.75 11.63
N ASN A 251 -5.78 -12.16 10.90
CA ASN A 251 -7.18 -11.90 11.25
C ASN A 251 -7.45 -10.40 11.52
N THR A 252 -6.73 -9.52 10.82
CA THR A 252 -6.91 -8.07 10.89
C THR A 252 -8.25 -7.71 10.27
N ARG A 253 -8.91 -6.65 10.74
CA ARG A 253 -10.20 -6.23 10.16
C ARG A 253 -10.06 -5.31 8.96
N ALA A 254 -8.85 -4.82 8.72
CA ALA A 254 -8.45 -4.18 7.50
C ALA A 254 -7.14 -4.82 7.00
N ASP A 255 -6.22 -4.00 6.49
CA ASP A 255 -4.99 -4.44 5.85
C ASP A 255 -4.06 -5.22 6.79
N GLY A 256 -3.22 -6.11 6.24
CA GLY A 256 -2.17 -6.76 7.03
C GLY A 256 -1.00 -5.81 7.32
N LEU A 257 -0.47 -5.19 6.27
CA LEU A 257 0.62 -4.21 6.29
C LEU A 257 0.33 -3.10 5.28
N HIS A 258 0.26 -1.85 5.73
CA HIS A 258 -0.16 -0.71 4.92
C HIS A 258 0.88 0.43 4.92
N PHE A 259 1.12 1.00 3.74
CA PHE A 259 1.97 2.17 3.54
C PHE A 259 1.26 3.28 2.77
N ASN A 260 1.38 4.51 3.30
CA ASN A 260 0.98 5.71 2.60
C ASN A 260 2.07 6.78 2.69
N GLY A 261 2.48 7.35 1.56
CA GLY A 261 3.45 8.43 1.58
C GLY A 261 4.82 8.02 2.13
N CYS A 262 5.28 6.79 1.91
CA CYS A 262 6.54 6.26 2.47
C CYS A 262 7.66 6.15 1.42
N ARG A 263 8.91 5.90 1.85
CA ARG A 263 10.02 5.64 0.90
C ARG A 263 11.20 4.87 1.47
N ARG A 264 11.99 4.25 0.58
CA ARG A 264 13.22 3.50 0.88
C ARG A 264 12.95 2.41 1.91
N ALA A 265 12.24 1.38 1.49
CA ALA A 265 11.86 0.27 2.37
C ALA A 265 12.45 -1.05 1.89
N ARG A 266 12.90 -1.87 2.85
CA ARG A 266 13.22 -3.28 2.66
C ARG A 266 12.31 -4.11 3.53
N ILE A 267 11.54 -5.00 2.92
CA ILE A 267 10.63 -5.92 3.59
C ILE A 267 11.05 -7.32 3.19
N ASP A 268 11.29 -8.17 4.17
CA ASP A 268 11.66 -9.57 3.97
C ASP A 268 10.87 -10.45 4.93
N ASP A 269 10.45 -11.62 4.48
CA ASP A 269 9.73 -12.61 5.30
C ASP A 269 8.48 -11.99 5.96
N TYR A 270 7.50 -11.62 5.13
CA TYR A 270 6.21 -11.10 5.59
C TYR A 270 5.10 -12.11 5.31
N THR A 271 4.31 -12.40 6.34
CA THR A 271 3.13 -13.26 6.22
C THR A 271 1.85 -12.51 6.61
N ALA A 272 0.84 -12.56 5.74
CA ALA A 272 -0.53 -12.14 6.05
C ALA A 272 -1.48 -13.35 6.00
N VAL A 273 -2.34 -13.48 7.01
CA VAL A 273 -3.38 -14.52 7.05
C VAL A 273 -4.74 -13.87 7.35
N ASP A 274 -5.71 -14.09 6.47
CA ASP A 274 -7.10 -13.64 6.62
C ASP A 274 -7.22 -12.13 6.90
N ALA A 275 -6.50 -11.31 6.13
CA ALA A 275 -6.64 -9.86 6.19
C ALA A 275 -8.07 -9.45 5.77
N GLY A 276 -8.66 -8.52 6.53
CA GLY A 276 -10.00 -8.01 6.26
C GLY A 276 -10.07 -7.06 5.06
N ASP A 277 -8.93 -6.70 4.50
CA ASP A 277 -8.73 -5.91 3.28
C ASP A 277 -7.45 -6.42 2.60
N ASP A 278 -6.58 -5.53 2.10
CA ASP A 278 -5.34 -5.90 1.42
C ASP A 278 -4.31 -6.59 2.34
N GLY A 279 -3.71 -7.70 1.91
CA GLY A 279 -2.64 -8.37 2.67
C GLY A 279 -1.40 -7.47 2.83
N LEU A 280 -0.96 -6.86 1.73
CA LEU A 280 0.08 -5.82 1.66
C LEU A 280 -0.41 -4.67 0.77
N ALA A 281 -0.43 -3.46 1.31
CA ALA A 281 -0.88 -2.26 0.59
C ALA A 281 0.21 -1.20 0.52
N LEU A 282 0.55 -0.79 -0.71
CA LEU A 282 1.30 0.44 -0.99
C LEU A 282 0.38 1.39 -1.73
N VAL A 283 -0.31 2.26 -0.98
CA VAL A 283 -1.30 3.19 -1.52
C VAL A 283 -0.88 4.63 -1.27
N THR A 284 -0.57 5.37 -2.34
CA THR A 284 -0.40 6.82 -2.30
C THR A 284 -1.51 7.49 -3.08
N TYR A 285 -2.27 8.35 -2.40
CA TYR A 285 -3.43 9.00 -2.98
C TYR A 285 -3.05 10.08 -3.99
N TYR A 286 -3.94 10.31 -4.94
CA TYR A 286 -3.93 11.46 -5.82
C TYR A 286 -4.69 12.63 -5.17
N GLY A 287 -4.17 13.84 -5.35
CA GLY A 287 -4.85 15.09 -5.04
C GLY A 287 -4.39 16.17 -6.02
N PRO A 288 -5.23 17.14 -6.39
CA PRO A 288 -4.86 18.17 -7.38
C PRO A 288 -3.69 19.06 -6.92
N ALA A 289 -3.36 19.02 -5.63
CA ALA A 289 -2.15 19.56 -5.04
C ALA A 289 -1.66 18.60 -3.96
N LYS A 290 -0.40 18.76 -3.54
CA LYS A 290 0.11 18.02 -2.38
C LYS A 290 -0.73 18.37 -1.16
N LEU A 291 -1.33 17.35 -0.53
CA LEU A 291 -2.10 17.50 0.70
C LEU A 291 -1.56 16.52 1.74
N VAL A 292 -1.44 17.02 2.97
CA VAL A 292 -1.29 16.19 4.16
C VAL A 292 -2.59 16.37 4.93
N ASP A 293 -3.43 15.35 4.92
CA ASP A 293 -4.62 15.34 5.76
C ASP A 293 -4.18 15.01 7.19
N ALA A 294 -4.23 16.00 8.07
CA ALA A 294 -3.81 15.87 9.46
C ALA A 294 -4.71 14.93 10.28
N ASP A 295 -5.99 14.82 9.89
CA ASP A 295 -7.00 14.03 10.58
C ASP A 295 -6.98 12.61 10.00
N ALA A 296 -7.09 12.42 8.68
CA ALA A 296 -6.95 11.09 8.09
C ALA A 296 -5.51 10.53 8.24
N GLN A 297 -4.54 11.42 8.47
CA GLN A 297 -3.11 11.12 8.47
C GLN A 297 -2.68 10.44 7.19
N THR A 298 -3.04 11.05 6.06
CA THR A 298 -2.73 10.55 4.73
C THR A 298 -2.06 11.64 3.89
N PHE A 299 -1.25 11.18 2.94
CA PHE A 299 -0.60 11.99 1.93
C PHE A 299 -1.27 11.75 0.59
N SER A 300 -1.51 12.85 -0.12
CA SER A 300 -1.87 12.82 -1.52
C SER A 300 -1.00 13.76 -2.34
N PHE A 301 -0.75 13.39 -3.60
CA PHE A 301 0.12 14.13 -4.51
C PHE A 301 -0.52 14.26 -5.90
N PRO A 302 -0.23 15.33 -6.66
CA PRO A 302 -0.74 15.50 -8.02
C PRO A 302 -0.07 14.58 -9.04
N ASP A 303 1.10 14.04 -8.70
CA ASP A 303 1.94 13.18 -9.52
C ASP A 303 2.71 12.19 -8.63
N LEU A 304 3.32 11.18 -9.26
CA LEU A 304 4.29 10.32 -8.57
C LEU A 304 5.49 11.13 -8.10
N THR A 305 5.83 11.00 -6.82
CA THR A 305 6.99 11.64 -6.20
C THR A 305 7.91 10.60 -5.58
N GLU A 306 9.03 11.03 -4.99
CA GLU A 306 9.85 10.13 -4.15
C GLU A 306 9.12 9.65 -2.87
N TRP A 307 7.98 10.24 -2.51
CA TRP A 307 7.14 9.83 -1.39
C TRP A 307 5.93 9.00 -1.83
N SER A 308 5.84 8.65 -3.12
CA SER A 308 4.78 7.81 -3.65
C SER A 308 5.08 6.33 -3.42
N ASN A 309 5.19 5.95 -2.14
CA ASN A 309 5.67 4.63 -1.70
C ASN A 309 6.89 4.21 -2.52
N GLY A 310 7.90 5.09 -2.49
CA GLY A 310 9.03 5.10 -3.40
C GLY A 310 10.15 4.16 -2.97
N ASP A 311 10.77 3.45 -3.92
CA ASP A 311 11.97 2.64 -3.70
C ASP A 311 11.77 1.51 -2.66
N PHE A 312 10.84 0.60 -2.95
CA PHE A 312 10.55 -0.58 -2.12
C PHE A 312 11.18 -1.83 -2.73
N ALA A 313 11.93 -2.56 -1.91
CA ALA A 313 12.36 -3.93 -2.21
C ALA A 313 11.67 -4.88 -1.23
N VAL A 314 10.80 -5.75 -1.73
CA VAL A 314 9.98 -6.66 -0.95
C VAL A 314 10.29 -8.09 -1.39
N SER A 315 10.67 -8.94 -0.45
CA SER A 315 11.01 -10.34 -0.70
C SER A 315 10.30 -11.30 0.24
N ASN A 316 10.09 -12.54 -0.23
CA ASN A 316 9.62 -13.67 0.58
C ASN A 316 8.29 -13.35 1.29
N VAL A 317 7.25 -13.07 0.50
CA VAL A 317 5.92 -12.73 1.03
C VAL A 317 4.95 -13.89 0.84
N SER A 318 4.24 -14.26 1.91
CA SER A 318 3.16 -15.24 1.87
C SER A 318 1.84 -14.61 2.31
N ILE A 319 0.82 -14.66 1.45
CA ILE A 319 -0.53 -14.21 1.78
C ILE A 319 -1.50 -15.37 1.61
N LYS A 320 -2.31 -15.61 2.65
CA LYS A 320 -3.29 -16.71 2.69
C LYS A 320 -4.65 -16.18 3.10
N GLY A 321 -5.66 -16.40 2.28
CA GLY A 321 -6.99 -15.81 2.49
C GLY A 321 -6.99 -14.30 2.31
N GLY A 322 -8.17 -13.69 2.38
CA GLY A 322 -8.31 -12.24 2.49
C GLY A 322 -9.50 -11.70 1.70
N ARG A 323 -10.03 -10.55 2.16
CA ARG A 323 -11.30 -10.00 1.65
C ARG A 323 -11.13 -8.86 0.64
N ALA A 324 -9.90 -8.57 0.21
CA ALA A 324 -9.61 -7.65 -0.88
C ALA A 324 -8.45 -8.22 -1.71
N ASN A 325 -7.33 -7.50 -1.86
CA ASN A 325 -6.23 -7.99 -2.66
C ASN A 325 -5.19 -8.72 -1.80
N GLY A 326 -4.41 -9.60 -2.42
CA GLY A 326 -3.19 -10.09 -1.78
C GLY A 326 -2.22 -8.92 -1.59
N VAL A 327 -1.78 -8.36 -2.71
CA VAL A 327 -0.96 -7.15 -2.76
C VAL A 327 -1.67 -6.07 -3.57
N ARG A 328 -1.66 -4.83 -3.08
CA ARG A 328 -2.15 -3.67 -3.81
C ARG A 328 -1.08 -2.59 -3.97
N LEU A 329 -0.86 -2.16 -5.21
CA LEU A 329 0.08 -1.10 -5.61
C LEU A 329 -0.66 0.03 -6.33
N ALA A 330 -1.02 1.08 -5.60
CA ALA A 330 -1.77 2.21 -6.12
C ALA A 330 -1.00 3.52 -5.93
N GLY A 331 -0.65 4.19 -7.04
CA GLY A 331 0.23 5.36 -7.00
C GLY A 331 1.61 5.05 -6.44
N ALA A 332 2.16 3.87 -6.72
CA ALA A 332 3.47 3.44 -6.25
C ALA A 332 4.58 3.71 -7.28
N ARG A 333 5.83 3.89 -6.82
CA ARG A 333 6.98 4.16 -7.68
C ARG A 333 8.19 3.32 -7.30
N GLY A 334 8.78 2.60 -8.26
CA GLY A 334 10.05 1.90 -8.04
C GLY A 334 9.90 0.78 -7.00
N VAL A 335 8.99 -0.17 -7.27
CA VAL A 335 8.70 -1.29 -6.37
C VAL A 335 9.16 -2.57 -7.02
N THR A 336 9.99 -3.34 -6.33
CA THR A 336 10.34 -4.72 -6.71
C THR A 336 9.78 -5.69 -5.68
N LEU A 337 8.96 -6.63 -6.15
CA LEU A 337 8.46 -7.78 -5.38
C LEU A 337 9.17 -9.04 -5.89
N THR A 338 9.72 -9.87 -5.01
CA THR A 338 10.41 -11.12 -5.38
C THR A 338 10.02 -12.27 -4.45
N GLY A 339 9.62 -13.42 -5.00
CA GLY A 339 9.20 -14.56 -4.19
C GLY A 339 7.90 -14.27 -3.45
N LEU A 340 6.82 -14.05 -4.22
CA LEU A 340 5.48 -13.76 -3.70
C LEU A 340 4.57 -14.98 -3.89
N ALA A 341 4.04 -15.52 -2.79
CA ALA A 341 3.04 -16.58 -2.81
C ALA A 341 1.70 -16.06 -2.26
N VAL A 342 0.65 -16.12 -3.08
CA VAL A 342 -0.71 -15.70 -2.69
C VAL A 342 -1.69 -16.83 -2.94
N ALA A 343 -2.45 -17.21 -1.91
CA ALA A 343 -3.43 -18.27 -2.02
C ALA A 343 -4.76 -17.90 -1.38
N GLY A 344 -5.87 -18.27 -2.03
CA GLY A 344 -7.21 -18.21 -1.43
C GLY A 344 -7.78 -16.80 -1.24
N VAL A 345 -7.33 -15.81 -2.02
CA VAL A 345 -7.93 -14.47 -2.01
C VAL A 345 -9.24 -14.49 -2.79
N ASP A 346 -10.35 -14.43 -2.05
CA ASP A 346 -11.69 -14.77 -2.53
C ASP A 346 -12.52 -13.57 -3.02
N SER A 347 -12.02 -12.35 -2.85
CA SER A 347 -12.62 -11.16 -3.46
C SER A 347 -11.57 -10.09 -3.80
N GLY A 348 -11.20 -9.94 -5.07
CA GLY A 348 -10.14 -9.04 -5.51
C GLY A 348 -9.11 -9.73 -6.41
N ALA A 349 -7.86 -9.27 -6.37
CA ALA A 349 -6.75 -9.88 -7.09
C ALA A 349 -5.61 -10.31 -6.15
N ALA A 350 -4.89 -11.36 -6.50
CA ALA A 350 -3.64 -11.71 -5.82
C ALA A 350 -2.64 -10.55 -5.88
N VAL A 351 -2.53 -9.89 -7.04
CA VAL A 351 -1.77 -8.65 -7.23
C VAL A 351 -2.63 -7.63 -8.00
N MET A 352 -3.00 -6.54 -7.34
CA MET A 352 -3.71 -5.41 -7.92
C MET A 352 -2.74 -4.23 -8.11
N ILE A 353 -2.67 -3.71 -9.34
CA ILE A 353 -1.88 -2.53 -9.68
C ILE A 353 -2.83 -1.55 -10.37
N ASP A 354 -3.28 -0.53 -9.67
CA ASP A 354 -4.43 0.24 -10.13
C ASP A 354 -4.27 1.76 -10.07
N SER A 355 -5.02 2.42 -10.96
CA SER A 355 -5.17 3.88 -11.03
C SER A 355 -6.65 4.26 -11.05
N ALA A 356 -6.93 5.48 -10.59
CA ALA A 356 -8.27 6.02 -10.52
C ALA A 356 -8.21 7.56 -10.60
N GLY A 357 -8.81 8.14 -11.66
CA GLY A 357 -9.02 9.58 -11.80
C GLY A 357 -10.12 10.13 -10.88
N PRO A 358 -10.18 11.45 -10.64
CA PRO A 358 -11.13 12.11 -9.74
C PRO A 358 -12.62 11.97 -10.10
N ASP A 359 -12.98 11.77 -11.36
CA ASP A 359 -14.38 11.75 -11.83
C ASP A 359 -14.98 10.33 -11.85
N ASN A 360 -14.33 9.36 -11.21
CA ASN A 360 -14.85 7.99 -11.08
C ASN A 360 -15.53 7.71 -9.73
N ASP A 361 -16.32 6.62 -9.69
CA ASP A 361 -17.14 6.25 -8.53
C ASP A 361 -16.39 5.43 -7.45
N VAL A 362 -15.05 5.34 -7.48
CA VAL A 362 -14.32 4.49 -6.52
C VAL A 362 -13.96 5.19 -5.20
N GLY A 363 -14.21 6.51 -5.10
CA GLY A 363 -14.09 7.30 -3.86
C GLY A 363 -12.65 7.60 -3.42
N TRP A 364 -11.66 6.95 -4.01
CA TRP A 364 -10.24 7.20 -3.82
C TRP A 364 -9.53 7.24 -5.16
N HIS A 365 -8.55 8.13 -5.28
CA HIS A 365 -7.87 8.41 -6.53
C HIS A 365 -6.39 8.13 -6.37
N TYR A 366 -5.77 7.61 -7.42
CA TYR A 366 -4.36 7.26 -7.45
C TYR A 366 -3.88 7.35 -8.89
N VAL A 367 -2.69 7.92 -9.09
CA VAL A 367 -2.02 7.89 -10.39
C VAL A 367 -1.52 6.48 -10.70
N ALA A 368 -1.28 6.18 -11.97
CA ALA A 368 -0.73 4.91 -12.42
C ALA A 368 0.64 4.65 -11.79
N SER A 369 0.82 3.44 -11.25
CA SER A 369 2.08 2.99 -10.65
C SER A 369 3.15 2.77 -11.73
N ARG A 370 4.41 3.13 -11.45
CA ARG A 370 5.52 3.06 -12.42
C ARG A 370 6.80 2.47 -11.82
N GLY A 371 7.60 1.82 -12.65
CA GLY A 371 8.77 1.08 -12.20
C GLY A 371 8.41 -0.05 -11.25
N VAL A 372 7.33 -0.79 -11.54
CA VAL A 372 6.90 -1.94 -10.78
C VAL A 372 7.44 -3.21 -11.43
N ARG A 373 8.16 -4.02 -10.66
CA ARG A 373 8.62 -5.34 -11.09
C ARG A 373 8.15 -6.40 -10.10
N VAL A 374 7.48 -7.43 -10.61
CA VAL A 374 7.07 -8.61 -9.83
C VAL A 374 7.80 -9.82 -10.40
N VAL A 375 8.53 -10.55 -9.58
CA VAL A 375 9.39 -11.66 -9.98
C VAL A 375 9.10 -12.86 -9.10
N ASP A 376 9.05 -14.06 -9.67
CA ASP A 376 8.80 -15.30 -8.94
C ASP A 376 7.48 -15.22 -8.14
N LEU A 377 6.38 -15.23 -8.90
CA LEU A 377 5.03 -15.09 -8.39
C LEU A 377 4.30 -16.44 -8.47
N ALA A 378 3.83 -16.94 -7.33
CA ALA A 378 2.93 -18.08 -7.25
C ALA A 378 1.53 -17.63 -6.80
N VAL A 379 0.51 -17.91 -7.60
CA VAL A 379 -0.89 -17.64 -7.28
C VAL A 379 -1.70 -18.93 -7.33
N ASP A 380 -2.54 -19.14 -6.32
CA ASP A 380 -3.42 -20.30 -6.24
C ASP A 380 -4.82 -19.91 -5.73
N SER A 381 -5.86 -20.39 -6.39
CA SER A 381 -7.24 -20.36 -5.87
C SER A 381 -7.73 -18.95 -5.49
N CYS A 382 -7.33 -17.93 -6.27
CA CYS A 382 -7.75 -16.54 -6.07
C CYS A 382 -8.91 -16.17 -7.03
N GLU A 383 -9.67 -15.11 -6.76
CA GLU A 383 -10.65 -14.61 -7.73
C GLU A 383 -9.95 -14.16 -9.02
N THR A 384 -9.05 -13.20 -8.90
CA THR A 384 -8.17 -12.76 -9.99
C THR A 384 -6.71 -12.98 -9.60
N GLY A 385 -5.85 -13.35 -10.54
CA GLY A 385 -4.42 -13.43 -10.29
C GLY A 385 -3.78 -12.05 -10.30
N ILE A 386 -3.38 -11.59 -11.48
CA ILE A 386 -2.78 -10.26 -11.67
C ILE A 386 -3.80 -9.34 -12.34
N HIS A 387 -4.00 -8.15 -11.78
CA HIS A 387 -4.84 -7.12 -12.39
C HIS A 387 -4.13 -5.78 -12.48
N VAL A 388 -3.81 -5.34 -13.70
CA VAL A 388 -3.43 -3.95 -13.99
C VAL A 388 -4.69 -3.23 -14.45
N LEU A 389 -5.18 -2.26 -13.67
CA LEU A 389 -6.49 -1.66 -13.88
C LEU A 389 -6.44 -0.14 -13.86
N ALA A 390 -6.77 0.46 -15.01
CA ALA A 390 -6.96 1.90 -15.10
C ALA A 390 -8.43 2.31 -15.10
N ARG A 391 -8.72 3.35 -14.31
CA ARG A 391 -10.02 4.02 -14.25
C ARG A 391 -9.83 5.53 -14.47
N PRO A 392 -9.31 5.96 -15.63
CA PRO A 392 -9.12 7.36 -15.93
C PRO A 392 -10.49 8.05 -16.09
N ASP A 393 -10.49 9.37 -15.98
CA ASP A 393 -11.68 10.20 -16.26
C ASP A 393 -11.97 10.26 -17.77
N ASP A 394 -12.98 11.03 -18.17
CA ASP A 394 -13.27 11.28 -19.58
C ASP A 394 -12.17 12.11 -20.27
N LYS A 395 -11.51 13.00 -19.52
CA LYS A 395 -10.41 13.82 -20.04
C LYS A 395 -9.15 12.98 -20.17
N ILE A 396 -8.46 13.12 -21.30
CA ILE A 396 -7.20 12.42 -21.53
C ILE A 396 -6.16 12.88 -20.52
N ASP A 397 -5.74 11.98 -19.65
CA ASP A 397 -4.75 12.24 -18.63
C ASP A 397 -3.86 11.01 -18.40
N ARG A 398 -2.63 11.14 -18.89
CA ARG A 398 -1.61 10.08 -18.85
C ARG A 398 -1.18 9.71 -17.44
N ARG A 399 -1.44 10.55 -16.44
CA ARG A 399 -1.17 10.21 -15.05
C ARG A 399 -1.96 8.99 -14.59
N PHE A 400 -3.08 8.66 -15.24
CA PHE A 400 -3.92 7.51 -14.90
C PHE A 400 -3.79 6.33 -15.87
N THR A 401 -3.07 6.46 -16.99
CA THR A 401 -2.93 5.40 -18.00
C THR A 401 -1.50 4.95 -18.24
N ASP A 402 -0.51 5.76 -17.93
CA ASP A 402 0.89 5.42 -18.17
C ASP A 402 1.44 4.59 -17.00
N PHE A 403 1.22 3.28 -17.07
CA PHE A 403 1.86 2.30 -16.19
C PHE A 403 3.25 1.94 -16.71
N ASP A 404 4.06 1.38 -15.82
CA ASP A 404 5.34 0.75 -16.13
C ASP A 404 5.48 -0.44 -15.17
N VAL A 405 5.05 -1.60 -15.66
CA VAL A 405 4.81 -2.83 -14.90
C VAL A 405 5.37 -4.02 -15.68
N THR A 406 6.34 -4.71 -15.10
CA THR A 406 6.86 -5.99 -15.58
C THR A 406 6.54 -7.09 -14.58
N VAL A 407 5.98 -8.18 -15.07
CA VAL A 407 5.81 -9.43 -14.32
C VAL A 407 6.68 -10.50 -14.96
N GLU A 408 7.47 -11.20 -14.17
CA GLU A 408 8.43 -12.21 -14.60
C GLU A 408 8.30 -13.47 -13.75
N ASP A 409 8.36 -14.64 -14.39
CA ASP A 409 8.31 -15.96 -13.74
C ASP A 409 7.06 -16.14 -12.86
N ALA A 410 5.89 -16.02 -13.49
CA ALA A 410 4.60 -16.18 -12.82
C ALA A 410 4.00 -17.57 -13.07
N ALA A 411 3.56 -18.23 -12.00
CA ALA A 411 2.77 -19.47 -12.03
C ALA A 411 1.43 -19.23 -11.35
N ILE A 412 0.34 -19.29 -12.13
CA ILE A 412 -1.00 -18.93 -11.68
C ILE A 412 -1.93 -20.11 -11.89
N ARG A 413 -2.63 -20.52 -10.83
CA ARG A 413 -3.52 -21.69 -10.84
C ARG A 413 -4.89 -21.35 -10.29
N ASP A 414 -5.90 -21.97 -10.88
CA ASP A 414 -7.27 -22.04 -10.34
C ASP A 414 -7.90 -20.68 -10.00
N CYS A 415 -7.57 -19.64 -10.79
CA CYS A 415 -8.27 -18.37 -10.68
C CYS A 415 -9.72 -18.48 -11.20
N THR A 416 -10.69 -17.99 -10.42
CA THR A 416 -12.12 -18.11 -10.78
C THR A 416 -12.57 -17.09 -11.80
N ASN A 417 -11.89 -15.94 -11.93
CA ASN A 417 -12.18 -14.89 -12.90
C ASN A 417 -11.10 -14.77 -13.98
N TRP A 418 -10.03 -13.99 -13.76
CA TRP A 418 -8.91 -13.86 -14.69
C TRP A 418 -7.63 -14.32 -14.00
N SER A 419 -6.79 -15.10 -14.68
CA SER A 419 -5.43 -15.34 -14.18
C SER A 419 -4.58 -14.09 -14.36
N VAL A 420 -4.69 -13.44 -15.51
CA VAL A 420 -4.06 -12.14 -15.77
C VAL A 420 -5.03 -11.23 -16.51
N ARG A 421 -5.16 -9.98 -16.05
CA ARG A 421 -5.93 -8.93 -16.72
C ARG A 421 -5.15 -7.62 -16.73
N ALA A 422 -4.95 -7.04 -17.90
CA ALA A 422 -4.48 -5.66 -18.02
C ALA A 422 -5.53 -4.87 -18.80
N GLU A 423 -6.12 -3.84 -18.19
CA GLU A 423 -7.19 -3.09 -18.84
C GLU A 423 -7.34 -1.62 -18.44
N SER A 424 -7.87 -0.84 -19.37
CA SER A 424 -8.56 0.42 -19.07
C SER A 424 -10.08 0.24 -19.17
N LEU A 425 -10.82 0.83 -18.23
CA LEU A 425 -12.29 0.84 -18.28
C LEU A 425 -12.86 1.91 -19.23
N THR A 426 -12.00 2.71 -19.86
CA THR A 426 -12.38 3.68 -20.90
C THR A 426 -11.57 3.42 -22.17
N ALA A 427 -11.87 4.17 -23.24
CA ALA A 427 -11.10 4.10 -24.49
C ALA A 427 -9.66 4.65 -24.34
N GLN A 428 -9.32 5.30 -23.23
CA GLN A 428 -7.95 5.73 -22.97
C GLN A 428 -7.09 4.52 -22.64
N ARG A 429 -6.21 4.14 -23.56
CA ARG A 429 -5.42 2.90 -23.46
C ARG A 429 -4.34 3.00 -22.39
N ILE A 430 -4.15 1.95 -21.59
CA ILE A 430 -2.99 1.84 -20.69
C ILE A 430 -1.71 1.50 -21.46
N THR A 431 -0.56 1.92 -20.95
CA THR A 431 0.77 1.59 -21.51
C THR A 431 1.64 0.80 -20.53
N GLY A 432 2.77 0.28 -21.01
CA GLY A 432 3.86 -0.24 -20.16
C GLY A 432 3.51 -1.49 -19.36
N PHE A 433 2.71 -2.40 -19.92
CA PHE A 433 2.47 -3.73 -19.33
C PHE A 433 3.30 -4.80 -20.06
N GLU A 434 4.15 -5.49 -19.31
CA GLU A 434 5.00 -6.55 -19.81
C GLU A 434 4.86 -7.82 -18.96
N LEU A 435 4.73 -8.97 -19.64
CA LEU A 435 4.62 -10.29 -19.03
C LEU A 435 5.68 -11.22 -19.64
N ARG A 436 6.60 -11.70 -18.80
CA ARG A 436 7.69 -12.60 -19.15
C ARG A 436 7.54 -13.91 -18.40
N SER A 437 7.68 -15.04 -19.09
CA SER A 437 7.59 -16.38 -18.50
C SER A 437 6.38 -16.57 -17.56
N CYS A 438 5.17 -16.60 -18.13
CA CYS A 438 3.94 -16.80 -17.39
C CYS A 438 3.27 -18.13 -17.74
N THR A 439 2.94 -18.90 -16.72
CA THR A 439 2.21 -20.17 -16.83
C THR A 439 0.87 -20.07 -16.10
N VAL A 440 -0.19 -20.45 -16.81
CA VAL A 440 -1.56 -20.44 -16.29
C VAL A 440 -2.15 -21.84 -16.40
N GLU A 441 -2.66 -22.35 -15.28
CA GLU A 441 -3.48 -23.56 -15.21
C GLU A 441 -4.89 -23.19 -14.73
N ALA A 442 -5.90 -23.40 -15.57
CA ALA A 442 -7.23 -22.90 -15.32
C ALA A 442 -8.33 -23.91 -15.65
N SER A 443 -9.40 -23.86 -14.86
CA SER A 443 -10.58 -24.72 -15.01
C SER A 443 -11.90 -23.91 -14.98
N SER A 444 -11.79 -22.59 -14.82
CA SER A 444 -12.94 -21.70 -14.67
C SER A 444 -13.65 -21.45 -16.01
N SER A 445 -14.94 -21.18 -15.95
CA SER A 445 -15.75 -20.74 -17.09
C SER A 445 -16.63 -19.54 -16.70
N THR A 446 -16.21 -18.80 -15.67
CA THR A 446 -16.87 -17.60 -15.17
C THR A 446 -16.00 -16.39 -15.40
N GLY A 447 -16.62 -15.21 -15.60
CA GLY A 447 -15.89 -13.97 -15.79
C GLY A 447 -14.91 -14.07 -16.97
N GLY A 448 -13.61 -14.00 -16.66
CA GLY A 448 -12.50 -14.16 -17.59
C GLY A 448 -12.05 -15.58 -17.91
N ASN A 449 -12.82 -16.60 -17.49
CA ASN A 449 -12.53 -18.03 -17.70
C ASN A 449 -11.18 -18.49 -17.11
N GLY A 450 -10.68 -17.86 -16.05
CA GLY A 450 -9.32 -18.11 -15.54
C GLY A 450 -8.22 -17.83 -16.58
N GLY A 451 -8.53 -17.09 -17.64
CA GLY A 451 -7.64 -16.85 -18.78
C GLY A 451 -6.71 -15.66 -18.61
N VAL A 452 -6.09 -15.26 -19.72
CA VAL A 452 -5.26 -14.06 -19.86
C VAL A 452 -5.96 -13.05 -20.77
N GLY A 453 -6.09 -11.81 -20.29
CA GLY A 453 -6.87 -10.77 -20.96
C GLY A 453 -6.14 -9.43 -21.08
N LEU A 454 -6.18 -8.83 -22.26
CA LEU A 454 -5.79 -7.44 -22.52
C LEU A 454 -6.99 -6.66 -23.07
N ALA A 455 -7.28 -5.48 -22.52
CA ALA A 455 -8.36 -4.64 -23.05
C ALA A 455 -8.06 -3.15 -22.96
N ASN A 456 -8.17 -2.42 -24.07
CA ASN A 456 -7.78 -1.00 -24.13
C ASN A 456 -6.35 -0.79 -23.62
N THR A 457 -5.39 -1.47 -24.25
CA THR A 457 -3.97 -1.35 -23.93
C THR A 457 -3.19 -0.92 -25.17
N THR A 458 -2.00 -0.37 -24.98
CA THR A 458 -1.05 -0.17 -26.08
C THR A 458 0.37 -0.44 -25.61
N HIS A 459 1.24 -0.91 -26.52
CA HIS A 459 2.61 -1.31 -26.20
C HIS A 459 2.69 -2.43 -25.15
N SER A 460 1.72 -3.34 -25.14
CA SER A 460 1.80 -4.55 -24.33
C SER A 460 2.85 -5.51 -24.90
N ARG A 461 3.64 -6.13 -24.01
CA ARG A 461 4.71 -7.08 -24.35
C ARG A 461 4.46 -8.42 -23.67
N LEU A 462 4.36 -9.49 -24.45
CA LEU A 462 4.19 -10.86 -23.96
C LEU A 462 5.36 -11.69 -24.49
N GLU A 463 6.32 -12.04 -23.64
CA GLU A 463 7.51 -12.78 -24.10
C GLU A 463 7.17 -14.28 -24.22
N SER A 464 6.88 -14.94 -23.10
CA SER A 464 6.48 -16.35 -23.08
C SER A 464 5.26 -16.51 -22.18
N VAL A 465 4.11 -16.84 -22.77
CA VAL A 465 2.85 -17.06 -22.06
C VAL A 465 2.28 -18.41 -22.45
N SER A 466 2.08 -19.29 -21.47
CA SER A 466 1.48 -20.61 -21.64
C SER A 466 0.22 -20.74 -20.80
N ILE A 467 -0.89 -21.11 -21.44
CA ILE A 467 -2.19 -21.30 -20.81
C ILE A 467 -2.64 -22.73 -21.05
N ARG A 468 -2.83 -23.50 -19.98
CA ARG A 468 -3.48 -24.82 -20.00
C ARG A 468 -4.87 -24.69 -19.38
N HIS A 469 -5.91 -24.96 -20.17
CA HIS A 469 -7.30 -24.80 -19.76
C HIS A 469 -8.07 -26.13 -19.83
N SER A 470 -8.82 -26.46 -18.78
CA SER A 470 -9.53 -27.76 -18.68
C SER A 470 -10.85 -27.83 -19.45
N LYS A 471 -11.27 -26.74 -20.08
CA LYS A 471 -12.54 -26.60 -20.80
C LYS A 471 -12.32 -25.86 -22.12
N ALA A 472 -13.13 -26.15 -23.13
CA ALA A 472 -13.15 -25.43 -24.40
C ALA A 472 -13.77 -24.03 -24.27
N VAL A 473 -12.96 -23.03 -23.88
CA VAL A 473 -13.36 -21.63 -23.68
C VAL A 473 -12.33 -20.67 -24.26
N LEU A 474 -12.72 -19.40 -24.43
CA LEU A 474 -11.80 -18.33 -24.77
C LEU A 474 -10.84 -18.09 -23.59
N ALA A 475 -9.64 -18.66 -23.68
CA ALA A 475 -8.63 -18.66 -22.63
C ALA A 475 -7.61 -17.52 -22.79
N PHE A 476 -7.43 -17.00 -24.01
CA PHE A 476 -6.72 -15.76 -24.28
C PHE A 476 -7.62 -14.79 -25.04
N ALA A 477 -7.72 -13.55 -24.56
CA ALA A 477 -8.49 -12.49 -25.22
C ALA A 477 -7.74 -11.17 -25.23
N ALA A 478 -7.59 -10.58 -26.42
CA ALA A 478 -7.09 -9.23 -26.60
C ALA A 478 -8.12 -8.39 -27.36
N THR A 479 -8.55 -7.26 -26.78
CA THR A 479 -9.54 -6.36 -27.38
C THR A 479 -9.04 -4.92 -27.35
N GLU A 480 -9.11 -4.20 -28.46
CA GLU A 480 -8.67 -2.79 -28.55
C GLU A 480 -7.20 -2.59 -28.13
N VAL A 481 -6.31 -3.48 -28.59
CA VAL A 481 -4.88 -3.46 -28.25
C VAL A 481 -4.05 -2.85 -29.38
N GLY A 482 -3.30 -1.79 -29.07
CA GLY A 482 -2.35 -1.18 -30.01
C GLY A 482 -0.92 -1.64 -29.81
N ASP A 483 -0.14 -1.75 -30.88
CA ASP A 483 1.27 -2.14 -30.87
C ASP A 483 1.56 -3.33 -29.94
N LEU A 484 0.78 -4.41 -30.06
CA LEU A 484 1.04 -5.64 -29.33
C LEU A 484 2.36 -6.26 -29.84
N ALA A 485 3.21 -6.73 -28.95
CA ALA A 485 4.28 -7.66 -29.32
C ALA A 485 4.17 -8.90 -28.44
N ALA A 486 3.94 -10.05 -29.06
CA ALA A 486 3.93 -11.35 -28.41
C ALA A 486 4.95 -12.27 -29.07
N GLU A 487 5.94 -12.78 -28.33
CA GLU A 487 6.98 -13.65 -28.90
C GLU A 487 6.51 -15.10 -28.96
N GLN A 488 6.04 -15.65 -27.83
CA GLN A 488 5.48 -17.00 -27.72
C GLN A 488 4.20 -16.99 -26.89
N LEU A 489 3.08 -17.28 -27.54
CA LEU A 489 1.77 -17.44 -26.91
C LEU A 489 1.26 -18.86 -27.19
N ALA A 490 1.08 -19.65 -26.14
CA ALA A 490 0.60 -21.03 -26.24
C ALA A 490 -0.69 -21.21 -25.44
N VAL A 491 -1.72 -21.77 -26.07
CA VAL A 491 -2.98 -22.16 -25.43
C VAL A 491 -3.22 -23.65 -25.66
N THR A 492 -3.39 -24.42 -24.59
CA THR A 492 -3.70 -25.85 -24.63
C THR A 492 -5.02 -26.11 -23.93
N ILE A 493 -5.98 -26.68 -24.65
CA ILE A 493 -7.24 -27.16 -24.08
C ILE A 493 -7.11 -28.65 -23.78
N THR A 494 -7.54 -29.06 -22.59
CA THR A 494 -7.45 -30.46 -22.12
C THR A 494 -8.81 -31.11 -21.91
N ASP A 495 -9.86 -30.46 -22.42
CA ASP A 495 -11.23 -30.96 -22.33
C ASP A 495 -11.34 -32.30 -23.08
N GLY A 496 -11.76 -33.36 -22.40
CA GLY A 496 -11.87 -34.69 -22.99
C GLY A 496 -13.19 -34.94 -23.71
N ASP A 497 -14.18 -34.06 -23.51
CA ASP A 497 -15.55 -34.20 -24.02
C ASP A 497 -16.00 -32.89 -24.70
N PRO A 498 -15.49 -32.63 -25.92
CA PRO A 498 -15.76 -31.37 -26.63
C PRO A 498 -17.27 -31.15 -26.82
N PRO A 499 -17.78 -29.91 -26.64
CA PRO A 499 -19.10 -29.57 -27.15
C PRO A 499 -19.14 -29.75 -28.68
N ALA A 500 -20.32 -29.99 -29.23
CA ALA A 500 -20.50 -30.23 -30.67
C ALA A 500 -20.00 -29.07 -31.55
N GLU A 501 -20.15 -27.83 -31.08
CA GLU A 501 -19.68 -26.62 -31.75
C GLU A 501 -18.84 -25.78 -30.76
N PRO A 502 -17.55 -26.12 -30.57
CA PRO A 502 -16.70 -25.38 -29.66
C PRO A 502 -16.34 -24.01 -30.22
N GLY A 503 -16.35 -23.01 -29.35
CA GLY A 503 -15.85 -21.68 -29.67
C GLY A 503 -14.30 -21.61 -29.75
N PRO A 504 -13.75 -20.46 -30.13
CA PRO A 504 -12.31 -20.23 -30.15
C PRO A 504 -11.71 -20.28 -28.74
N CYS A 505 -10.44 -20.67 -28.63
CA CYS A 505 -9.66 -20.55 -27.39
C CYS A 505 -8.81 -19.29 -27.34
N THR A 506 -8.60 -18.63 -28.49
CA THR A 506 -7.78 -17.43 -28.61
C THR A 506 -8.50 -16.41 -29.49
N GLY A 507 -8.61 -15.17 -29.02
CA GLY A 507 -9.30 -14.09 -29.72
C GLY A 507 -8.51 -12.79 -29.74
N PHE A 508 -8.48 -12.15 -30.91
CA PHE A 508 -7.98 -10.79 -31.10
C PHE A 508 -9.07 -9.95 -31.78
N GLU A 509 -9.42 -8.84 -31.17
CA GLU A 509 -10.44 -7.91 -31.64
C GLU A 509 -9.87 -6.49 -31.69
N ASN A 510 -9.91 -5.86 -32.87
CA ASN A 510 -9.42 -4.50 -33.09
C ASN A 510 -7.98 -4.29 -32.61
N CYS A 511 -7.12 -5.24 -32.94
CA CYS A 511 -5.72 -5.28 -32.50
C CYS A 511 -4.74 -4.94 -33.63
N ASP A 512 -3.62 -4.31 -33.27
CA ASP A 512 -2.47 -4.13 -34.15
C ASP A 512 -1.16 -4.55 -33.46
N GLY A 513 -0.13 -4.87 -34.26
CA GLY A 513 1.16 -5.36 -33.77
C GLY A 513 1.57 -6.71 -34.36
N VAL A 514 2.37 -7.47 -33.61
CA VAL A 514 2.98 -8.74 -34.04
C VAL A 514 2.82 -9.83 -32.98
N VAL A 515 2.41 -11.01 -33.41
CA VAL A 515 2.55 -12.27 -32.68
C VAL A 515 3.52 -13.16 -33.46
N ASP A 516 4.71 -13.41 -32.92
CA ASP A 516 5.75 -14.15 -33.62
C ASP A 516 5.47 -15.66 -33.64
N GLY A 517 5.10 -16.23 -32.48
CA GLY A 517 4.67 -17.62 -32.35
C GLY A 517 3.35 -17.72 -31.59
N LEU A 518 2.31 -18.19 -32.27
CA LEU A 518 1.05 -18.61 -31.66
C LEU A 518 0.92 -20.12 -31.78
N ARG A 519 0.66 -20.82 -30.67
CA ARG A 519 0.37 -22.26 -30.67
C ARG A 519 -0.96 -22.52 -29.97
N MET A 520 -1.87 -23.22 -30.63
CA MET A 520 -3.12 -23.68 -30.05
C MET A 520 -3.21 -25.20 -30.20
N ALA A 521 -3.50 -25.90 -29.10
CA ALA A 521 -3.55 -27.36 -29.09
C ALA A 521 -4.76 -27.88 -28.31
N TRP A 522 -5.42 -28.90 -28.86
CA TRP A 522 -6.49 -29.64 -28.18
C TRP A 522 -6.65 -31.00 -28.86
N ASP A 523 -6.16 -32.06 -28.21
CA ASP A 523 -6.09 -33.39 -28.83
C ASP A 523 -7.47 -33.98 -29.15
N ALA A 524 -8.49 -33.63 -28.37
CA ALA A 524 -9.87 -34.10 -28.54
C ALA A 524 -10.73 -33.16 -29.40
N ALA A 525 -10.15 -32.12 -30.01
CA ALA A 525 -10.93 -31.16 -30.79
C ALA A 525 -11.68 -31.81 -31.97
N PRO A 526 -12.94 -31.42 -32.23
CA PRO A 526 -13.61 -31.84 -33.46
C PRO A 526 -12.91 -31.22 -34.67
N ALA A 527 -12.99 -31.89 -35.82
CA ALA A 527 -12.38 -31.43 -37.07
C ALA A 527 -12.89 -30.05 -37.54
N THR A 528 -14.04 -29.60 -37.04
CA THR A 528 -14.67 -28.30 -37.33
C THR A 528 -14.23 -27.18 -36.40
N TRP A 529 -13.39 -27.45 -35.40
CA TRP A 529 -12.97 -26.44 -34.42
C TRP A 529 -12.13 -25.34 -35.06
N SER A 530 -12.53 -24.09 -34.83
CA SER A 530 -11.75 -22.90 -35.17
C SER A 530 -11.16 -22.33 -33.89
N PRO A 531 -9.88 -22.62 -33.56
CA PRO A 531 -9.29 -22.22 -32.28
C PRO A 531 -9.03 -20.70 -32.17
N LEU A 532 -8.92 -20.02 -33.31
CA LEU A 532 -8.58 -18.61 -33.41
C LEU A 532 -9.76 -17.80 -33.94
N GLN A 533 -9.99 -16.64 -33.31
CA GLN A 533 -10.90 -15.60 -33.79
C GLN A 533 -10.14 -14.29 -34.00
N LEU A 534 -10.27 -13.72 -35.20
CA LEU A 534 -9.73 -12.41 -35.57
C LEU A 534 -10.88 -11.50 -36.02
N ILE A 535 -11.08 -10.38 -35.34
CA ILE A 535 -12.13 -9.39 -35.64
C ILE A 535 -11.47 -8.03 -35.85
N ASP A 536 -11.73 -7.41 -37.00
CA ASP A 536 -11.34 -6.03 -37.32
C ASP A 536 -12.60 -5.24 -37.72
N ASP A 537 -12.99 -4.22 -36.95
CA ASP A 537 -14.09 -3.34 -37.32
C ASP A 537 -13.70 -2.45 -38.51
N ALA A 538 -14.22 -2.78 -39.68
CA ALA A 538 -13.97 -2.11 -40.96
C ALA A 538 -14.75 -0.78 -41.14
N ALA A 539 -14.97 -0.01 -40.08
CA ALA A 539 -15.93 1.10 -40.12
C ALA A 539 -15.43 2.42 -40.74
N ASP A 540 -14.18 2.53 -41.19
CA ASP A 540 -13.76 3.73 -41.94
C ASP A 540 -12.70 3.44 -43.03
N VAL A 541 -13.16 2.78 -44.09
CA VAL A 541 -12.38 2.35 -45.27
C VAL A 541 -11.86 3.55 -46.10
N ARG A 542 -12.12 4.80 -45.71
CA ARG A 542 -11.63 5.97 -46.47
C ARG A 542 -10.50 6.77 -45.81
N GLN A 543 -10.08 6.46 -44.57
CA GLN A 543 -8.92 7.12 -43.92
C GLN A 543 -8.05 6.24 -42.99
N SER A 544 -8.28 4.92 -42.89
CA SER A 544 -7.54 4.09 -41.93
C SER A 544 -6.12 3.73 -42.38
N THR A 545 -5.12 4.40 -41.80
CA THR A 545 -3.72 3.98 -41.70
C THR A 545 -3.47 2.96 -40.57
N ARG A 546 -4.53 2.35 -39.99
CA ARG A 546 -4.37 1.37 -38.90
C ARG A 546 -3.57 0.17 -39.41
N ARG A 547 -2.44 -0.11 -38.75
CA ARG A 547 -1.70 -1.36 -38.90
C ARG A 547 -2.61 -2.51 -38.46
N ARG A 548 -2.56 -3.67 -39.11
CA ARG A 548 -3.29 -4.88 -38.68
C ARG A 548 -2.37 -5.76 -37.85
N LEU A 549 -2.96 -6.58 -36.97
CA LEU A 549 -2.23 -7.64 -36.28
C LEU A 549 -1.60 -8.61 -37.30
N THR A 550 -0.32 -8.92 -37.12
CA THR A 550 0.40 -9.89 -37.93
C THR A 550 0.77 -11.10 -37.07
N ILE A 551 0.35 -12.30 -37.47
CA ILE A 551 0.77 -13.56 -36.85
C ILE A 551 1.79 -14.22 -37.79
N ARG A 552 3.03 -14.41 -37.35
CA ARG A 552 4.12 -14.91 -38.21
C ARG A 552 4.17 -16.43 -38.28
N THR A 553 4.00 -17.10 -37.14
CA THR A 553 3.98 -18.56 -37.01
C THR A 553 2.73 -18.99 -36.24
N LEU A 554 2.01 -19.99 -36.76
CA LEU A 554 0.74 -20.50 -36.25
C LEU A 554 0.80 -22.02 -36.06
#